data_AF-W0DSG2-F1
#
_entry.id   AF-W0DSG2-F1
#
_cell.length_a   1.000
_cell.length_b   1.000
_cell.length_c   1.000
_cell.angle_alpha   90.00
_cell.angle_beta   90.00
_cell.angle_gamma   90.00
#
_symmetry.space_group_name_H-M   'P 1'
#
loop_
_entity.id
_entity.type
_entity.pdbx_description
1 polymer ?
#
loop_
_entity_poly.entity_id
_entity_poly.type
_entity_poly.pdbx_seq_one_letter_code
_entity_poly.pdbx_strand_id
1 'polypeptide(L)'
;MDDTLQRLLDAETKAEGIAKEAEEAHERSVQEAIDEARERDEAFAARIPDLQQAWIRRAEERAAKTIAEVERRYDERHEQLRDMAEDREDDALAAAFQVLMDPRL
;
A
#
# COMPACT_ATOMS: atom_id res chain seq x y z
N MET A 1 -49.19 43.73 -40.31
CA MET A 1 -47.82 43.99 -39.84
C MET A 1 -47.73 43.80 -38.32
N ASP A 2 -48.61 44.39 -37.52
CA ASP A 2 -48.66 44.17 -36.05
C ASP A 2 -48.76 42.69 -35.65
N ASP A 3 -49.65 41.93 -36.30
CA ASP A 3 -49.91 40.53 -35.94
C ASP A 3 -48.69 39.60 -36.15
N THR A 4 -47.78 39.99 -37.04
CA THR A 4 -46.54 39.25 -37.32
C THR A 4 -45.44 39.58 -36.31
N LEU A 5 -45.34 40.85 -35.90
CA LEU A 5 -44.42 41.31 -34.87
C LEU A 5 -44.78 40.74 -33.49
N GLN A 6 -46.07 40.70 -33.16
CA GLN A 6 -46.53 40.12 -31.90
C GLN A 6 -46.14 38.65 -31.78
N ARG A 7 -46.33 37.85 -32.83
CA ARG A 7 -45.94 36.43 -32.84
C ARG A 7 -44.43 36.22 -32.70
N LEU A 8 -43.62 37.11 -33.26
CA LEU A 8 -42.16 37.04 -33.12
C LEU A 8 -41.73 37.35 -31.68
N LEU A 9 -42.35 38.35 -31.04
CA LEU A 9 -42.09 38.68 -29.64
C LEU A 9 -42.53 37.56 -28.69
N ASP A 10 -43.68 36.93 -28.96
CA ASP A 10 -44.18 35.78 -28.19
C ASP A 10 -43.25 34.55 -28.36
N ALA A 11 -42.66 34.37 -29.54
CA ALA A 11 -41.70 33.30 -29.80
C ALA A 11 -40.34 33.58 -29.13
N GLU A 12 -39.89 34.83 -29.12
CA GLU A 12 -38.65 35.28 -28.46
C GLU A 12 -38.73 35.10 -26.95
N THR A 13 -39.81 35.59 -26.32
CA THR A 13 -40.05 35.41 -24.88
C THR A 13 -40.13 33.95 -24.47
N LYS A 14 -40.74 33.09 -25.31
CA LYS A 14 -40.75 31.64 -25.09
C LYS A 14 -39.36 31.01 -25.22
N ALA A 15 -38.58 31.42 -26.21
CA ALA A 15 -37.22 30.93 -26.39
C ALA A 15 -36.30 31.36 -25.23
N GLU A 16 -36.45 32.59 -24.75
CA GLU A 16 -35.74 33.11 -23.58
C GLU A 16 -36.09 32.32 -22.31
N GLY A 17 -37.38 32.00 -22.11
CA GLY A 17 -37.82 31.13 -21.01
C GLY A 17 -37.16 29.75 -21.05
N ILE A 18 -37.14 29.11 -22.22
CA ILE A 18 -36.49 27.81 -22.42
C ILE A 18 -34.98 27.89 -22.16
N ALA A 19 -34.32 28.95 -22.64
CA ALA A 19 -32.89 29.14 -22.44
C ALA A 19 -32.55 29.29 -20.95
N LYS A 20 -33.33 30.08 -20.21
CA LYS A 20 -33.15 30.28 -18.78
C LYS A 20 -33.38 29.00 -17.97
N GLU A 21 -34.43 28.24 -18.29
CA GLU A 21 -34.68 26.94 -17.65
C GLU A 21 -33.54 25.94 -17.91
N ALA A 22 -32.99 25.93 -19.13
CA ALA A 22 -31.86 25.08 -19.48
C ALA A 22 -30.58 25.49 -18.73
N GLU A 23 -30.34 26.79 -18.55
CA GLU A 23 -29.20 27.31 -17.79
C GLU A 23 -29.31 26.94 -16.30
N GLU A 24 -30.47 27.15 -15.68
CA GLU A 24 -30.73 26.75 -14.28
C GLU A 24 -30.66 25.22 -14.08
N ALA A 25 -31.09 24.43 -15.07
CA ALA A 25 -30.93 22.98 -15.04
C ALA A 25 -29.46 22.56 -15.17
N HIS A 26 -28.70 23.23 -16.03
CA HIS A 26 -27.28 22.97 -16.21
C HIS A 26 -26.48 23.30 -14.94
N GLU A 27 -26.71 24.47 -14.34
CA GLU A 27 -26.06 24.87 -13.09
C GLU A 27 -26.33 23.87 -11.96
N ARG A 28 -27.57 23.40 -11.82
CA ARG A 28 -27.91 22.34 -10.85
C ARG A 28 -27.15 21.05 -11.12
N SER A 29 -27.11 20.60 -12.38
CA SER A 29 -26.37 19.38 -12.75
C SER A 29 -24.88 19.50 -12.47
N VAL A 30 -24.29 20.67 -12.71
CA VAL A 30 -22.87 20.94 -12.38
C VAL A 30 -22.65 20.89 -10.87
N GLN A 31 -23.53 21.51 -10.09
CA GLN A 31 -23.41 21.51 -8.63
C GLN A 31 -23.56 20.09 -8.05
N GLU A 32 -24.53 19.33 -8.53
CA GLU A 32 -24.72 17.92 -8.14
C GLU A 32 -23.47 17.07 -8.45
N ALA A 33 -22.87 17.26 -9.63
CA ALA A 33 -21.65 16.54 -10.01
C ALA A 33 -20.44 16.91 -9.12
N ILE A 34 -20.33 18.19 -8.72
CA ILE A 34 -19.28 18.64 -7.79
C ILE A 34 -19.47 18.02 -6.41
N ASP A 35 -20.70 18.02 -5.90
CA ASP A 35 -20.98 17.48 -4.57
C ASP A 35 -20.80 15.96 -4.52
N GLU A 36 -21.21 15.25 -5.58
CA GLU A 36 -20.97 13.81 -5.72
C GLU A 36 -19.46 13.49 -5.81
N ALA A 37 -18.66 14.31 -6.49
CA ALA A 37 -17.21 14.16 -6.52
C ALA A 37 -16.58 14.36 -5.13
N ARG A 38 -17.03 15.39 -4.39
CA ARG A 38 -16.57 15.65 -3.02
C ARG A 38 -16.90 14.51 -2.07
N GLU A 39 -18.13 13.98 -2.12
CA GLU A 39 -18.54 12.86 -1.28
C GLU A 39 -17.67 11.62 -1.54
N ARG A 40 -17.35 11.34 -2.81
CA ARG A 40 -16.44 10.24 -3.17
C ARG A 40 -15.02 10.46 -2.67
N ASP A 41 -14.50 11.67 -2.78
CA ASP A 41 -13.16 12.02 -2.28
C ASP A 41 -13.09 11.89 -0.75
N GLU A 42 -14.11 12.36 -0.04
CA GLU A 42 -14.21 12.23 1.41
C GLU A 42 -14.30 10.76 1.84
N ALA A 43 -15.14 9.96 1.15
CA ALA A 43 -15.25 8.53 1.40
C ALA A 43 -13.93 7.78 1.13
N PHE A 44 -13.19 8.19 0.10
CA PHE A 44 -11.86 7.65 -0.17
C PHE A 44 -10.85 8.06 0.92
N ALA A 45 -10.81 9.34 1.28
CA ALA A 45 -9.93 9.87 2.30
C ALA A 45 -10.16 9.18 3.67
N ALA A 46 -11.43 8.93 4.03
CA ALA A 46 -11.79 8.22 5.24
C ALA A 46 -11.26 6.76 5.26
N ARG A 47 -11.03 6.14 4.10
CA ARG A 47 -10.49 4.78 3.98
C ARG A 47 -8.96 4.72 3.94
N ILE A 48 -8.26 5.84 3.76
CA ILE A 48 -6.80 5.89 3.71
C ILE A 48 -6.16 5.30 4.98
N PRO A 49 -6.61 5.62 6.21
CA PRO A 49 -6.02 5.06 7.42
C PRO A 49 -6.10 3.54 7.46
N ASP A 50 -7.25 2.96 7.09
CA ASP A 50 -7.43 1.50 7.06
C ASP A 50 -6.51 0.84 6.05
N LEU A 51 -6.33 1.45 4.86
CA LEU A 51 -5.38 0.99 3.85
C LEU A 51 -3.96 1.02 4.40
N GLN A 52 -3.54 2.12 5.02
CA GLN A 52 -2.21 2.26 5.62
C GLN A 52 -1.98 1.21 6.71
N GLN A 53 -2.96 0.99 7.58
CA GLN A 53 -2.87 -0.05 8.62
C GLN A 53 -2.74 -1.46 8.04
N ALA A 54 -3.42 -1.75 6.92
CA ALA A 54 -3.27 -3.03 6.24
C ALA A 54 -1.85 -3.23 5.69
N TRP A 55 -1.24 -2.17 5.12
CA TRP A 55 0.15 -2.20 4.65
C TRP A 55 1.15 -2.38 5.79
N ILE A 56 0.96 -1.66 6.91
CA ILE A 56 1.81 -1.78 8.10
C ILE A 56 1.74 -3.21 8.65
N ARG A 57 0.55 -3.76 8.87
CA ARG A 57 0.39 -5.15 9.35
C ARG A 57 1.09 -6.15 8.44
N ARG A 58 0.95 -5.99 7.13
CA ARG A 58 1.62 -6.88 6.16
C ARG A 58 3.15 -6.77 6.22
N ALA A 59 3.67 -5.57 6.45
CA ALA A 59 5.10 -5.36 6.62
C ALA A 59 5.60 -6.00 7.93
N GLU A 60 4.87 -5.86 9.02
CA GLU A 60 5.16 -6.47 10.32
C GLU A 60 5.15 -8.00 10.25
N GLU A 61 4.13 -8.60 9.64
CA GLU A 61 4.05 -10.05 9.42
C GLU A 61 5.25 -10.58 8.61
N ARG A 62 5.64 -9.84 7.56
CA ARG A 62 6.81 -10.21 6.75
C ARG A 62 8.11 -10.08 7.54
N ALA A 63 8.25 -9.02 8.34
CA ALA A 63 9.41 -8.83 9.20
C ALA A 63 9.52 -9.95 10.23
N ALA A 64 8.42 -10.27 10.92
CA ALA A 64 8.36 -11.37 11.90
C ALA A 64 8.74 -12.72 11.26
N LYS A 65 8.21 -13.03 10.07
CA LYS A 65 8.59 -14.24 9.33
C LYS A 65 10.07 -14.28 8.99
N THR A 66 10.65 -13.14 8.60
CA THR A 66 12.06 -13.04 8.22
C THR A 66 12.96 -13.24 9.43
N ILE A 67 12.61 -12.63 10.57
CA ILE A 67 13.34 -12.80 11.83
C ILE A 67 13.32 -14.26 12.26
N ALA A 68 12.15 -14.90 12.29
CA ALA A 68 12.02 -16.31 12.67
C ALA A 68 12.82 -17.24 11.74
N GLU A 69 12.88 -16.94 10.44
CA GLU A 69 13.69 -17.72 9.51
C GLU A 69 15.20 -17.54 9.77
N VAL A 70 15.66 -16.31 10.05
CA VAL A 70 17.05 -16.02 10.37
C VAL A 70 17.47 -16.69 11.67
N GLU A 71 16.66 -16.59 12.72
CA GLU A 71 16.88 -17.26 14.01
C GLU A 71 16.99 -18.77 13.82
N ARG A 72 16.02 -19.38 13.12
CA ARG A 72 16.05 -20.82 12.83
C ARG A 72 17.33 -21.25 12.10
N ARG A 73 17.74 -20.51 11.07
CA ARG A 73 18.97 -20.81 10.31
C ARG A 73 20.22 -20.64 11.16
N TYR A 74 20.23 -19.64 12.05
CA TYR A 74 21.34 -19.42 12.95
C TYR A 74 21.46 -20.59 13.93
N ASP A 75 20.36 -21.00 14.55
CA ASP A 75 20.33 -22.11 15.51
C ASP A 75 20.77 -23.43 14.85
N GLU A 76 20.21 -23.74 13.68
CA GLU A 76 20.62 -24.91 12.87
C GLU A 76 22.11 -24.88 12.55
N ARG A 77 22.65 -23.72 12.18
CA ARG A 77 24.07 -23.58 11.87
C ARG A 77 24.94 -23.69 13.11
N HIS A 78 24.48 -23.16 14.23
CA HIS A 78 25.19 -23.20 15.50
C HIS A 78 25.31 -24.64 16.01
N GLU A 79 24.20 -25.40 15.97
CA GLU A 79 24.18 -26.83 16.31
C GLU A 79 25.13 -27.62 15.42
N GLN A 80 25.06 -27.45 14.10
CA GLN A 80 25.99 -28.11 13.16
C GLN A 80 27.46 -27.83 13.47
N LEU A 81 27.82 -26.58 13.79
CA LEU A 81 29.20 -26.22 14.09
C LEU A 81 29.66 -26.85 15.41
N ARG A 82 28.76 -26.96 16.38
CA ARG A 82 29.04 -27.60 17.66
C ARG A 82 29.26 -29.10 17.49
N ASP A 83 28.36 -29.77 16.77
CA ASP A 83 28.49 -31.20 16.48
C ASP A 83 29.80 -31.49 15.74
N MET A 84 30.13 -30.69 14.73
CA MET A 84 31.40 -30.81 14.01
C MET A 84 32.63 -30.56 14.89
N ALA A 85 32.53 -29.69 15.90
CA ALA A 85 33.63 -29.43 16.83
C ALA A 85 33.80 -30.61 17.80
N GLU A 86 32.71 -31.13 18.36
CA GLU A 86 32.70 -32.29 19.26
C GLU A 86 33.23 -33.54 18.51
N ASP A 87 32.78 -33.80 17.29
CA ASP A 87 33.24 -34.93 16.45
C ASP A 87 34.75 -34.88 16.13
N ARG A 88 35.36 -33.69 16.14
CA ARG A 88 36.77 -33.47 15.76
C ARG A 88 37.67 -33.17 16.94
N GLU A 89 37.13 -33.09 18.14
CA GLU A 89 37.85 -32.66 19.34
C GLU A 89 39.03 -33.59 19.64
N ASP A 90 38.79 -34.89 19.71
CA ASP A 90 39.81 -35.88 20.05
C ASP A 90 40.95 -35.93 19.01
N ASP A 91 40.60 -35.91 17.73
CA ASP A 91 41.58 -35.87 16.63
C ASP A 91 42.45 -34.61 16.68
N ALA A 92 41.83 -33.45 16.95
CA ALA A 92 42.53 -32.18 17.07
C ALA A 92 43.45 -32.15 18.31
N LEU A 93 42.98 -32.68 19.45
CA LEU A 93 43.77 -32.80 20.67
C LEU A 93 44.97 -33.73 20.47
N ALA A 94 44.77 -34.89 19.84
CA ALA A 94 45.85 -35.82 19.52
C ALA A 94 46.91 -35.17 18.62
N ALA A 95 46.49 -34.45 17.58
CA ALA A 95 47.40 -33.70 16.72
C ALA A 95 48.15 -32.60 17.47
N ALA A 96 47.46 -31.84 18.34
CA ALA A 96 48.08 -30.80 19.15
C ALA A 96 49.11 -31.38 20.13
N PHE A 97 48.81 -32.50 20.78
CA PHE A 97 49.76 -33.19 21.66
C PHE A 97 50.98 -33.71 20.91
N GLN A 98 50.82 -34.23 19.69
CA GLN A 98 51.96 -34.65 18.86
C GLN A 98 52.91 -33.49 18.58
N VAL A 99 52.37 -32.31 18.25
CA VAL A 99 53.17 -31.09 18.05
C VAL A 99 53.87 -30.68 19.35
N LEU A 100 53.16 -30.64 20.47
CA LEU A 100 53.74 -30.22 21.76
C LEU A 100 54.82 -31.17 22.29
N MET A 101 54.74 -32.45 21.95
CA MET A 101 55.68 -33.48 22.41
C MET A 101 56.80 -33.78 21.41
N ASP A 102 56.83 -33.19 20.21
CA ASP A 102 57.94 -33.40 19.28
C ASP A 102 59.18 -32.63 19.77
N PRO A 103 60.26 -33.31 20.21
CA PRO A 103 61.46 -32.67 20.72
C PRO A 103 62.30 -31.99 19.63
N ARG A 104 61.87 -32.00 18.37
CA ARG A 104 62.56 -31.40 17.22
C ARG A 104 61.88 -30.13 16.70
N LEU A 105 60.80 -29.68 17.33
CA LEU A 105 60.22 -28.35 17.14
C LEU A 105 61.05 -27.26 17.82
#